data_AF-A0A182Q5W0-F1
#
_entry.id   AF-A0A182Q5W0-F1
#
_cell.length_a   1.000
_cell.length_b   1.000
_cell.length_c   1.000
_cell.angle_alpha   90.00
_cell.angle_beta   90.00
_cell.angle_gamma   90.00
#
_symmetry.space_group_name_H-M   'P 1'
#
loop_
_entity.id
_entity.type
_entity.pdbx_description
1 polymer ?
#
loop_
_entity_poly.entity_id
_entity_poly.type
_entity_poly.pdbx_seq_one_letter_code
_entity_poly.pdbx_strand_id
1 'polypeptide(L)'
;MVLGKADRIIITIAFLAPEVRNFKFLCTESMFQCEVENWNPRKDGYFVLEHLPTKRPRYLDVKNLLLASLEPHFCIEMAHFVDFLVVLESPEVRSAVIPQACDIESFEVLKTSLQWIHFETNVHLQKVIIAYCPLSEVPPTLAA
;
A
#
# COMPACT_ATOMS: atom_id res chain seq x y z
N MET A 1 31.72 -20.63 -59.10
CA MET A 1 30.76 -19.52 -58.96
C MET A 1 30.01 -19.75 -57.66
N VAL A 2 30.41 -19.06 -56.60
CA VAL A 2 29.90 -19.26 -55.22
C VAL A 2 28.63 -18.43 -55.08
N LEU A 3 27.47 -19.10 -54.93
CA LEU A 3 26.21 -18.43 -54.59
C LEU A 3 26.24 -18.10 -53.08
N GLY A 4 26.25 -16.81 -52.76
CA GLY A 4 26.23 -16.31 -51.38
C GLY A 4 24.94 -16.68 -50.66
N LYS A 5 25.08 -17.24 -49.47
CA LYS A 5 24.00 -17.57 -48.55
C LYS A 5 23.53 -16.27 -47.90
N ALA A 6 22.27 -15.88 -48.13
CA ALA A 6 21.69 -14.71 -47.49
C ALA A 6 21.23 -15.10 -46.07
N ASP A 7 21.98 -14.68 -45.06
CA ASP A 7 21.58 -14.84 -43.66
C ASP A 7 20.44 -13.85 -43.35
N ARG A 8 19.25 -14.40 -43.07
CA ARG A 8 18.09 -13.64 -42.62
C ARG A 8 18.20 -13.38 -41.13
N ILE A 9 18.38 -12.12 -40.75
CA ILE A 9 18.27 -11.68 -39.36
C ILE A 9 16.78 -11.48 -39.03
N ILE A 10 16.26 -12.24 -38.07
CA ILE A 10 14.90 -12.09 -37.54
C ILE A 10 15.02 -11.32 -36.22
N ILE A 11 14.47 -10.11 -36.18
CA ILE A 11 14.38 -9.30 -34.95
C ILE A 11 12.98 -9.52 -34.36
N THR A 12 12.91 -10.21 -33.23
CA THR A 12 11.67 -10.39 -32.47
C THR A 12 11.55 -9.27 -31.45
N ILE A 13 10.60 -8.36 -31.65
CA ILE A 13 10.27 -7.31 -30.68
C ILE A 13 9.13 -7.84 -29.81
N ALA A 14 9.43 -8.17 -28.56
CA ALA A 14 8.42 -8.52 -27.58
C ALA A 14 7.83 -7.23 -26.99
N PHE A 15 6.57 -6.94 -27.32
CA PHE A 15 5.79 -5.92 -26.64
C PHE A 15 5.22 -6.52 -25.37
N LEU A 16 5.83 -6.21 -24.22
CA LEU A 16 5.16 -6.43 -22.94
C LEU A 16 4.01 -5.42 -22.88
N ALA A 17 2.78 -5.91 -23.05
CA ALA A 17 1.60 -5.08 -22.81
C ALA A 17 1.66 -4.59 -21.35
N PRO A 18 1.56 -3.28 -21.09
CA PRO A 18 1.50 -2.79 -19.72
C PRO A 18 0.27 -3.38 -19.03
N GLU A 19 0.42 -3.92 -17.83
CA GLU A 19 -0.71 -4.28 -16.99
C GLU A 19 -1.57 -3.04 -16.75
N VAL A 20 -2.81 -3.06 -17.26
CA VAL A 20 -3.79 -2.02 -16.96
C VAL A 20 -4.24 -2.24 -15.52
N ARG A 21 -3.68 -1.45 -14.60
CA ARG A 21 -4.05 -1.47 -13.18
C ARG A 21 -5.22 -0.52 -12.96
N ASN A 22 -6.44 -1.05 -12.98
CA ASN A 22 -7.64 -0.26 -12.73
C ASN A 22 -7.87 -0.09 -11.23
N PHE A 23 -8.13 1.14 -10.82
CA PHE A 23 -8.62 1.45 -9.48
C PHE A 23 -9.88 0.64 -9.18
N LYS A 24 -9.95 0.05 -7.99
CA LYS A 24 -11.11 -0.73 -7.53
C LYS A 24 -11.41 -0.38 -6.08
N PHE A 25 -12.70 -0.26 -5.78
CA PHE A 25 -13.21 -0.01 -4.44
C PHE A 25 -14.42 -0.91 -4.18
N LEU A 26 -14.39 -1.65 -3.08
CA LEU A 26 -15.47 -2.56 -2.68
C LEU A 26 -15.69 -2.46 -1.18
N CYS A 27 -16.96 -2.47 -0.75
CA CYS A 27 -17.32 -2.55 0.66
C CYS A 27 -18.22 -3.75 0.88
N THR A 28 -17.90 -4.56 1.90
CA THR A 28 -18.74 -5.70 2.28
C THR A 28 -19.59 -5.30 3.48
N GLU A 29 -20.90 -5.15 3.28
CA GLU A 29 -21.83 -4.69 4.33
C GLU A 29 -21.86 -5.61 5.56
N SER A 30 -21.60 -6.91 5.39
CA SER A 30 -21.64 -7.89 6.49
C SER A 30 -20.41 -7.86 7.41
N MET A 31 -19.30 -7.23 6.99
CA MET A 31 -18.03 -7.26 7.72
C MET A 31 -17.47 -5.89 8.11
N PHE A 32 -18.16 -4.79 7.80
CA PHE A 32 -17.68 -3.41 8.03
C PHE A 32 -16.25 -3.16 7.50
N GLN A 33 -15.88 -3.93 6.47
CA GLN A 33 -14.56 -3.95 5.88
C GLN A 33 -14.69 -3.57 4.41
N CYS A 34 -13.91 -2.57 4.02
CA CYS A 34 -13.79 -2.13 2.65
C CYS A 34 -12.38 -2.45 2.14
N GLU A 35 -12.27 -2.55 0.83
CA GLU A 35 -11.05 -2.79 0.11
C GLU A 35 -10.89 -1.73 -0.97
N VAL A 36 -9.69 -1.16 -1.05
CA VAL A 36 -9.23 -0.34 -2.15
C VAL A 36 -8.07 -1.07 -2.81
N GLU A 37 -8.07 -1.18 -4.14
CA GLU A 37 -7.01 -1.86 -4.90
C GLU A 37 -6.49 -0.96 -6.04
N ASN A 38 -5.19 -1.04 -6.32
CA ASN A 38 -4.49 -0.29 -7.37
C ASN A 38 -4.56 1.24 -7.21
N TRP A 39 -4.57 1.72 -5.97
CA TRP A 39 -4.78 3.13 -5.67
C TRP A 39 -3.49 3.93 -5.62
N ASN A 40 -3.52 5.13 -6.20
CA ASN A 40 -2.48 6.13 -6.06
C ASN A 40 -3.08 7.42 -5.45
N PRO A 41 -3.00 7.61 -4.13
CA PRO A 41 -3.55 8.79 -3.45
C PRO A 41 -3.04 10.13 -4.00
N ARG A 42 -1.83 10.18 -4.60
CA ARG A 42 -1.30 11.41 -5.22
C ARG A 42 -1.98 11.77 -6.53
N LYS A 43 -2.59 10.80 -7.22
CA LYS A 43 -3.33 11.01 -8.48
C LYS A 43 -4.84 10.98 -8.26
N ASP A 44 -5.29 10.01 -7.50
CA ASP A 44 -6.71 9.71 -7.28
C ASP A 44 -7.27 10.47 -6.08
N GLY A 45 -6.43 11.00 -5.18
CA GLY A 45 -6.89 11.65 -3.95
C GLY A 45 -7.57 10.68 -2.98
N TYR A 46 -8.21 11.24 -1.96
CA TYR A 46 -8.85 10.50 -0.85
C TYR A 46 -10.38 10.47 -0.91
N PHE A 47 -11.00 11.10 -1.91
CA PHE A 47 -12.46 11.27 -1.99
C PHE A 47 -13.24 9.94 -1.97
N VAL A 48 -12.63 8.85 -2.44
CA VAL A 48 -13.28 7.53 -2.41
C VAL A 48 -13.54 7.06 -0.99
N LEU A 49 -12.72 7.49 -0.02
CA LEU A 49 -12.86 7.11 1.38
C LEU A 49 -14.06 7.77 2.07
N GLU A 50 -14.63 8.84 1.49
CA GLU A 50 -15.90 9.42 1.96
C GLU A 50 -17.09 8.45 1.81
N HIS A 51 -16.93 7.40 0.99
CA HIS A 51 -17.93 6.36 0.77
C HIS A 51 -17.79 5.19 1.75
N LEU A 52 -16.83 5.24 2.69
CA LEU A 52 -16.73 4.22 3.72
C LEU A 52 -17.95 4.27 4.65
N PRO A 53 -18.38 3.11 5.19
CA PRO A 53 -19.44 3.06 6.18
C PRO A 53 -19.14 3.97 7.37
N THR A 54 -20.14 4.73 7.82
CA THR A 54 -19.97 5.68 8.94
C THR A 54 -19.94 4.99 10.31
N LYS A 55 -20.44 3.75 10.38
CA LYS A 55 -20.45 2.94 11.61
C LYS A 55 -19.02 2.47 11.94
N ARG A 56 -18.63 2.64 13.19
CA ARG A 56 -17.35 2.14 13.72
C ARG A 56 -17.49 0.71 14.25
N PRO A 57 -16.39 -0.07 14.31
CA PRO A 57 -15.07 0.24 13.75
C PRO A 57 -15.01 0.17 12.21
N ARG A 58 -14.23 1.06 11.58
CA ARG A 58 -14.05 1.14 10.13
C ARG A 58 -12.74 0.50 9.71
N TYR A 59 -12.83 -0.60 8.97
CA TYR A 59 -11.68 -1.34 8.45
C TYR A 59 -11.47 -1.06 6.97
N LEU A 60 -10.21 -0.78 6.60
CA LEU A 60 -9.81 -0.63 5.21
C LEU A 60 -8.58 -1.47 4.88
N ASP A 61 -8.75 -2.32 3.89
CA ASP A 61 -7.69 -3.03 3.21
C ASP A 61 -7.25 -2.23 1.99
N VAL A 62 -5.96 -1.92 1.90
CA VAL A 62 -5.35 -1.22 0.77
C VAL A 62 -4.40 -2.19 0.07
N LYS A 63 -4.86 -2.72 -1.06
CA LYS A 63 -4.15 -3.68 -1.92
C LYS A 63 -3.41 -3.00 -3.04
N ASN A 64 -2.17 -3.42 -3.28
CA ASN A 64 -1.32 -2.89 -4.34
C ASN A 64 -1.30 -1.34 -4.36
N LEU A 65 -1.01 -0.74 -3.21
CA LEU A 65 -0.85 0.71 -3.04
C LEU A 65 0.33 1.20 -3.88
N LEU A 66 0.07 2.20 -4.73
CA LEU A 66 1.04 2.72 -5.69
C LEU A 66 1.84 3.91 -5.13
N LEU A 67 2.19 3.84 -3.84
CA LEU A 67 3.06 4.80 -3.15
C LEU A 67 4.33 4.12 -2.70
N ALA A 68 5.46 4.80 -2.90
CA ALA A 68 6.76 4.33 -2.43
C ALA A 68 6.97 4.54 -0.93
N SER A 69 6.33 5.57 -0.37
CA SER A 69 6.47 5.99 1.02
C SER A 69 5.11 6.34 1.60
N LEU A 70 4.83 5.84 2.81
CA LEU A 70 3.71 6.27 3.64
C LEU A 70 4.19 7.43 4.50
N GLU A 71 4.12 8.63 3.93
CA GLU A 71 4.52 9.88 4.59
C GLU A 71 3.54 10.23 5.74
N PRO A 72 3.93 11.07 6.72
CA PRO A 72 3.07 11.41 7.86
C PRO A 72 1.65 11.86 7.47
N HIS A 73 1.55 12.66 6.40
CA HIS A 73 0.28 13.15 5.87
C HIS A 73 -0.65 12.02 5.43
N PHE A 74 -0.11 10.93 4.86
CA PHE A 74 -0.92 9.77 4.49
C PHE A 74 -1.63 9.19 5.72
N CYS A 75 -0.91 8.98 6.83
CA CYS A 75 -1.51 8.42 8.04
C CYS A 75 -2.59 9.35 8.62
N ILE A 76 -2.32 10.65 8.68
CA ILE A 76 -3.24 11.67 9.18
C ILE A 76 -4.53 11.69 8.34
N GLU A 77 -4.40 11.72 7.01
CA GLU A 77 -5.57 11.69 6.12
C GLU A 77 -6.38 10.40 6.29
N MET A 78 -5.71 9.25 6.36
CA MET A 78 -6.38 7.97 6.59
C MET A 78 -7.14 7.94 7.91
N ALA A 79 -6.57 8.51 8.98
CA ALA A 79 -7.18 8.54 10.31
C ALA A 79 -8.54 9.26 10.35
N HIS A 80 -8.84 10.14 9.39
CA HIS A 80 -10.18 10.74 9.27
C HIS A 80 -11.27 9.74 8.88
N PHE A 81 -10.88 8.66 8.18
CA PHE A 81 -11.80 7.74 7.55
C PHE A 81 -11.78 6.34 8.16
N VAL A 82 -10.67 5.91 8.74
CA VAL A 82 -10.50 4.52 9.21
C VAL A 82 -9.98 4.45 10.64
N ASP A 83 -10.43 3.44 11.37
CA ASP A 83 -9.88 3.10 12.68
C ASP A 83 -8.81 1.99 12.54
N PHE A 84 -8.95 1.13 11.52
CA PHE A 84 -8.06 0.00 11.24
C PHE A 84 -7.59 0.05 9.78
N LEU A 85 -6.28 0.12 9.58
CA LEU A 85 -5.67 0.20 8.26
C LEU A 85 -4.76 -1.00 8.01
N VAL A 86 -5.03 -1.73 6.92
CA VAL A 86 -4.20 -2.83 6.43
C VAL A 86 -3.62 -2.46 5.07
N VAL A 87 -2.32 -2.30 4.97
CA VAL A 87 -1.60 -2.15 3.70
C VAL A 87 -1.03 -3.50 3.32
N LEU A 88 -1.55 -4.11 2.26
CA LEU A 88 -1.18 -5.47 1.89
C LEU A 88 -0.81 -5.59 0.41
N GLU A 89 0.09 -6.52 0.10
CA GLU A 89 0.47 -6.88 -1.28
C GLU A 89 0.84 -5.65 -2.11
N SER A 90 1.59 -4.74 -1.47
CA SER A 90 1.93 -3.42 -1.99
C SER A 90 3.45 -3.32 -2.20
N PRO A 91 3.98 -3.82 -3.33
CA PRO A 91 5.41 -3.96 -3.56
C PRO A 91 6.13 -2.62 -3.72
N GLU A 92 5.41 -1.54 -4.02
CA GLU A 92 5.99 -0.20 -4.12
C GLU A 92 6.32 0.39 -2.75
N VAL A 93 5.57 0.03 -1.71
CA VAL A 93 5.74 0.57 -0.35
C VAL A 93 7.07 0.10 0.22
N ARG A 94 8.00 1.05 0.42
CA ARG A 94 9.36 0.80 0.93
C ARG A 94 9.65 1.47 2.26
N SER A 95 8.90 2.52 2.60
CA SER A 95 9.07 3.27 3.84
C SER A 95 7.72 3.69 4.43
N ALA A 96 7.66 3.83 5.75
CA ALA A 96 6.49 4.33 6.45
C ALA A 96 6.87 5.17 7.67
N VAL A 97 6.13 6.26 7.90
CA VAL A 97 6.23 7.07 9.12
C VAL A 97 4.85 7.15 9.75
N ILE A 98 4.73 6.72 11.00
CA ILE A 98 3.52 6.85 11.79
C ILE A 98 3.71 8.00 12.78
N PRO A 99 3.12 9.18 12.51
CA PRO A 99 3.31 10.35 13.35
C PRO A 99 2.46 10.28 14.63
N GLN A 100 2.78 11.13 15.59
CA GLN A 100 2.01 11.28 16.84
C GLN A 100 0.55 11.66 16.57
N ALA A 101 0.29 12.48 15.55
CA ALA A 101 -1.05 12.97 15.19
C ALA A 101 -1.90 11.96 14.40
N CYS A 102 -1.41 10.74 14.17
CA CYS A 102 -2.19 9.71 13.48
C CYS A 102 -3.09 8.96 14.46
N ASP A 103 -4.40 9.11 14.33
CA ASP A 103 -5.39 8.55 15.27
C ASP A 103 -5.89 7.14 14.87
N ILE A 104 -5.13 6.43 14.03
CA ILE A 104 -5.44 5.03 13.67
C ILE A 104 -5.12 4.12 14.86
N GLU A 105 -6.05 3.22 15.20
CA GLU A 105 -5.91 2.30 16.33
C GLU A 105 -5.05 1.08 15.99
N SER A 106 -5.14 0.61 14.75
CA SER A 106 -4.40 -0.56 14.25
C SER A 106 -3.81 -0.32 12.87
N PHE A 107 -2.50 -0.54 12.76
CA PHE A 107 -1.77 -0.43 11.51
C PHE A 107 -1.09 -1.76 11.15
N GLU A 108 -1.48 -2.34 10.02
CA GLU A 108 -0.91 -3.59 9.54
C GLU A 108 -0.25 -3.39 8.17
N VAL A 109 0.97 -3.89 8.01
CA VAL A 109 1.72 -3.85 6.75
C VAL A 109 2.20 -5.26 6.41
N LEU A 110 1.63 -5.83 5.35
CA LEU A 110 1.76 -7.26 5.03
C LEU A 110 2.23 -7.45 3.58
N LYS A 111 3.25 -8.30 3.37
CA LYS A 111 3.75 -8.64 2.02
C LYS A 111 4.07 -7.41 1.17
N THR A 112 4.87 -6.50 1.72
CA THR A 112 5.32 -5.28 1.03
C THR A 112 6.84 -5.28 0.88
N SER A 113 7.38 -4.29 0.16
CA SER A 113 8.83 -4.06 0.10
C SER A 113 9.33 -3.14 1.22
N LEU A 114 8.59 -3.03 2.33
CA LEU A 114 8.93 -2.14 3.44
C LEU A 114 10.30 -2.51 4.01
N GLN A 115 11.25 -1.59 3.86
CA GLN A 115 12.63 -1.71 4.34
C GLN A 115 12.84 -0.94 5.64
N TRP A 116 12.14 0.17 5.80
CA TRP A 116 12.30 1.08 6.93
C TRP A 116 10.94 1.57 7.44
N ILE A 117 10.80 1.71 8.75
CA ILE A 117 9.61 2.27 9.38
C ILE A 117 9.98 3.04 10.65
N HIS A 118 9.30 4.16 10.87
CA HIS A 118 9.48 4.99 12.05
C HIS A 118 8.14 5.26 12.74
N PHE A 119 8.14 5.18 14.05
CA PHE A 119 7.01 5.52 14.90
C PHE A 119 7.40 6.70 15.79
N GLU A 120 6.63 7.76 15.76
CA GLU A 120 6.64 8.76 16.81
C GLU A 120 5.86 8.24 18.03
N THR A 121 5.97 8.92 19.17
CA THR A 121 5.16 8.58 20.34
C THR A 121 3.68 8.76 20.01
N ASN A 122 2.94 7.66 19.92
CA ASN A 122 1.55 7.63 19.53
C ASN A 122 0.73 6.87 20.59
N VAL A 123 -0.29 7.52 21.16
CA VAL A 123 -1.14 6.95 22.23
C VAL A 123 -2.41 6.28 21.70
N HIS A 124 -2.73 6.48 20.42
CA HIS A 124 -3.90 5.92 19.76
C HIS A 124 -3.61 4.56 19.14
N LEU A 125 -2.39 4.37 18.63
CA LEU A 125 -1.94 3.14 18.00
C LEU A 125 -1.75 2.03 19.06
N GLN A 126 -2.69 1.09 19.09
CA GLN A 126 -2.71 -0.03 20.03
C GLN A 126 -2.09 -1.29 19.44
N LYS A 127 -2.11 -1.41 18.11
CA LYS A 127 -1.67 -2.61 17.40
C LYS A 127 -0.87 -2.26 16.16
N VAL A 128 0.30 -2.91 16.05
CA VAL A 128 1.13 -2.88 14.85
C VAL A 128 1.45 -4.30 14.44
N ILE A 129 1.16 -4.64 13.19
CA ILE A 129 1.61 -5.91 12.58
C ILE A 129 2.44 -5.58 11.36
N ILE A 130 3.68 -6.08 11.34
CA ILE A 130 4.53 -6.02 10.16
C ILE A 130 4.97 -7.44 9.84
N ALA A 131 4.55 -7.97 8.70
CA ALA A 131 4.83 -9.35 8.32
C ALA A 131 5.19 -9.48 6.84
N TYR A 132 6.08 -10.43 6.54
CA TYR A 132 6.54 -10.71 5.17
C TYR A 132 7.11 -9.47 4.47
N CYS A 133 7.85 -8.65 5.21
CA CYS A 133 8.51 -7.43 4.72
C CYS A 133 10.04 -7.57 4.90
N PRO A 134 10.86 -7.08 3.95
CA PRO A 134 12.31 -7.13 4.04
C PRO A 134 12.85 -5.96 4.90
N LEU A 135 12.36 -5.81 6.13
CA LEU A 135 12.83 -4.77 7.04
C LEU A 135 14.34 -4.92 7.27
N SER A 136 15.09 -3.83 7.08
CA SER A 136 16.53 -3.84 7.32
C SER A 136 16.86 -3.84 8.81
N GLU A 137 16.01 -3.20 9.62
CA GLU A 137 16.16 -3.05 11.05
C GLU A 137 14.78 -3.08 11.73
N VAL A 138 14.72 -3.62 12.94
CA VAL A 138 13.54 -3.47 13.80
C VAL A 138 13.61 -2.10 14.45
N PRO A 139 12.59 -1.23 14.31
CA PRO A 139 12.59 0.08 14.92
C PRO A 139 12.79 -0.03 16.43
N PRO A 140 13.67 0.79 17.05
CA PRO A 140 13.88 0.76 18.50
C PRO A 140 12.59 0.98 19.30
N THR A 141 11.63 1.69 18.71
CA THR A 141 10.30 1.95 19.29
C THR A 141 9.41 0.70 19.40
N LEU A 142 9.77 -0.39 18.72
CA LEU A 142 9.09 -1.69 18.79
C LEU A 142 9.91 -2.74 19.57
N ALA A 143 11.18 -2.47 19.86
CA ALA A 143 12.05 -3.35 20.62
C ALA A 143 11.85 -3.11 22.13
N ALA A 144 10.79 -3.70 22.68
CA ALA A 144 10.54 -3.79 24.13
C ALA A 144 11.05 -5.12 24.68
#